data_AF-A0A124G447-F1
#
_entry.id   AF-A0A124G447-F1
#
_cell.length_a   1.000
_cell.length_b   1.000
_cell.length_c   1.000
_cell.angle_alpha   90.00
_cell.angle_beta   90.00
_cell.angle_gamma   90.00
#
_symmetry.space_group_name_H-M   'P 1'
#
loop_
_entity.id
_entity.type
_entity.pdbx_description
1 polymer ?
#
loop_
_entity_poly.entity_id
_entity_poly.type
_entity_poly.pdbx_seq_one_letter_code
_entity_poly.pdbx_strand_id
1 'polypeptide(L)'
;MKEHFSYSQYSLFKSSPVWYFKRYFKGITYDAGFEFGKKVANKLEHDEGDSIELNLLDAFIKKYPVMNYEIECDFEGIKLKGAFDGFDEEKLHLGEYKTGDIRFPWTQKKADHHIQITWYYLMLYMRDKKIIQRATLHYIPVKRVKSPSGVLLKEEIVFEKLRDFETKRNLGDIAKLGVDIKRVWKQINEMSDFYLINGYVIINGKRYE
;
A
#
# COMPACT_ATOMS: atom_id res chain seq x y z
N MET A 1 3.75 -20.00 11.59
CA MET A 1 4.61 -19.10 10.78
C MET A 1 3.70 -18.40 9.78
N LYS A 2 3.92 -17.12 9.45
CA LYS A 2 3.05 -16.44 8.48
C LYS A 2 3.23 -17.05 7.10
N GLU A 3 2.11 -17.33 6.42
CA GLU A 3 2.12 -18.00 5.12
C GLU A 3 2.58 -17.09 3.97
N HIS A 4 2.52 -15.76 4.14
CA HIS A 4 2.91 -14.78 3.14
C HIS A 4 3.46 -13.48 3.74
N PHE A 5 4.18 -12.72 2.91
CA PHE A 5 4.71 -11.40 3.19
C PHE A 5 4.16 -10.35 2.21
N SER A 6 3.50 -9.30 2.70
CA SER A 6 2.89 -8.26 1.87
C SER A 6 3.51 -6.88 2.06
N TYR A 7 3.27 -5.95 1.13
CA TYR A 7 3.76 -4.57 1.26
C TYR A 7 3.25 -3.88 2.53
N SER A 8 2.00 -4.13 2.95
CA SER A 8 1.44 -3.56 4.17
C SER A 8 2.13 -4.08 5.43
N GLN A 9 2.56 -5.34 5.43
CA GLN A 9 3.39 -5.93 6.48
C GLN A 9 4.80 -5.31 6.48
N TYR A 10 5.43 -5.23 5.32
CA TYR A 10 6.74 -4.62 5.14
C TYR A 10 6.77 -3.15 5.63
N SER A 11 5.83 -2.34 5.16
CA SER A 11 5.74 -0.91 5.50
C SER A 11 5.43 -0.69 6.97
N LEU A 12 4.53 -1.49 7.56
CA LEU A 12 4.23 -1.39 8.99
C LEU A 12 5.45 -1.77 9.85
N PHE A 13 6.16 -2.85 9.51
CA PHE A 13 7.36 -3.24 10.23
C PHE A 13 8.44 -2.16 10.17
N LYS A 14 8.71 -1.61 8.98
CA LYS A 14 9.72 -0.56 8.78
C LYS A 14 9.40 0.73 9.55
N SER A 15 8.12 1.10 9.62
CA SER A 15 7.68 2.31 10.31
C SER A 15 7.52 2.12 11.82
N SER A 16 7.03 0.96 12.25
CA SER A 16 6.82 0.64 13.65
C SER A 16 6.80 -0.88 13.88
N PRO A 17 7.93 -1.48 14.25
CA PRO A 17 7.99 -2.88 14.64
C PRO A 17 7.04 -3.21 15.80
N VAL A 18 6.80 -2.25 16.70
CA VAL A 18 5.85 -2.38 17.81
C VAL A 18 4.41 -2.54 17.31
N TRP A 19 3.96 -1.68 16.39
CA TRP A 19 2.62 -1.82 15.82
C TRP A 19 2.50 -3.05 14.92
N TYR A 20 3.57 -3.44 14.24
CA TYR A 20 3.62 -4.70 13.53
C TYR A 20 3.38 -5.89 14.47
N PHE A 21 4.09 -5.95 15.59
CA PHE A 21 3.89 -6.97 16.62
C PHE A 21 2.44 -6.96 17.13
N LYS A 22 1.93 -5.81 17.57
CA LYS A 22 0.55 -5.68 18.07
C LYS A 22 -0.48 -6.16 17.04
N ARG A 23 -0.35 -5.74 15.78
CA ARG A 23 -1.31 -6.11 14.73
C ARG A 23 -1.26 -7.58 14.38
N TYR A 24 -0.06 -8.12 14.19
CA TYR A 24 0.10 -9.42 13.55
C TYR A 24 0.41 -10.57 14.51
N PHE A 25 0.78 -10.29 15.75
CA PHE A 25 0.99 -11.31 16.80
C PHE A 25 -0.11 -11.25 17.85
N LYS A 26 -0.62 -10.05 18.15
CA LYS A 26 -1.68 -9.86 19.16
C LYS A 26 -3.07 -9.62 18.57
N GLY A 27 -3.19 -9.48 17.25
CA GLY A 27 -4.48 -9.23 16.59
C GLY A 27 -5.07 -7.84 16.86
N ILE A 28 -4.28 -6.89 17.36
CA ILE A 28 -4.76 -5.55 17.70
C ILE A 28 -4.86 -4.70 16.44
N THR A 29 -6.06 -4.28 16.08
CA THR A 29 -6.32 -3.36 14.96
C THR A 29 -6.43 -1.91 15.44
N TYR A 30 -6.10 -0.96 14.56
CA TYR A 30 -6.34 0.46 14.77
C TYR A 30 -6.84 1.07 13.46
N ASP A 31 -8.03 1.66 13.48
CA ASP A 31 -8.76 2.10 12.28
C ASP A 31 -8.66 3.61 11.98
N ALA A 32 -7.80 4.36 12.65
CA ALA A 32 -7.78 5.81 12.38
C ALA A 32 -7.15 6.14 11.03
N GLY A 33 -7.98 6.56 10.08
CA GLY A 33 -7.57 7.28 8.87
C GLY A 33 -7.63 6.51 7.55
N PHE A 34 -8.14 5.27 7.54
CA PHE A 34 -8.25 4.46 6.32
C PHE A 34 -9.66 4.35 5.75
N GLU A 35 -10.69 4.71 6.51
CA GLU A 35 -12.09 4.49 6.11
C GLU A 35 -12.46 5.17 4.79
N PHE A 36 -12.08 6.44 4.60
CA PHE A 36 -12.36 7.12 3.33
C PHE A 36 -11.59 6.52 2.15
N GLY A 37 -10.32 6.14 2.36
CA GLY A 37 -9.54 5.43 1.35
C GLY A 37 -10.18 4.09 0.96
N LYS A 38 -10.69 3.33 1.92
CA LYS A 38 -11.44 2.07 1.68
C LYS A 38 -12.71 2.33 0.87
N LYS A 39 -13.48 3.38 1.20
CA LYS A 39 -14.67 3.76 0.42
C LYS A 39 -14.35 4.09 -1.02
N VAL A 40 -13.26 4.83 -1.26
CA VAL A 40 -12.79 5.13 -2.61
C VAL A 40 -12.36 3.85 -3.34
N ALA A 41 -11.60 2.96 -2.69
CA ALA A 41 -11.19 1.68 -3.28
C ALA A 41 -12.41 0.81 -3.65
N ASN A 42 -13.35 0.63 -2.71
CA ASN A 42 -14.58 -0.14 -2.94
C ASN A 42 -15.40 0.43 -4.10
N LYS A 43 -15.54 1.77 -4.19
CA LYS A 43 -16.21 2.41 -5.32
C LYS A 43 -15.50 2.12 -6.65
N LEU A 44 -14.18 2.20 -6.69
CA LEU A 44 -13.42 1.93 -7.90
C LEU A 44 -13.51 0.46 -8.34
N GLU A 45 -13.58 -0.47 -7.38
CA GLU A 45 -13.62 -1.91 -7.62
C GLU A 45 -15.02 -2.43 -7.97
N HIS A 46 -16.05 -2.06 -7.19
CA HIS A 46 -17.40 -2.63 -7.27
C HIS A 46 -18.46 -1.68 -7.82
N ASP A 47 -18.06 -0.45 -8.17
CA ASP A 47 -18.96 0.63 -8.61
C ASP A 47 -19.97 1.10 -7.54
N GLU A 48 -19.78 0.70 -6.29
CA GLU A 48 -20.64 1.05 -5.15
C GLU A 48 -20.18 2.37 -4.52
N GLY A 49 -20.94 3.45 -4.74
CA GLY A 49 -20.68 4.76 -4.17
C GLY A 49 -21.81 5.24 -3.27
N ASP A 50 -21.54 5.37 -1.98
CA ASP A 50 -22.50 5.86 -0.98
C ASP A 50 -22.77 7.37 -1.07
N SER A 51 -22.11 8.08 -2.00
CA SER A 51 -22.26 9.53 -2.17
C SER A 51 -22.16 9.94 -3.64
N ILE A 52 -22.79 11.06 -3.96
CA ILE A 52 -22.70 11.70 -5.29
C ILE A 52 -21.23 11.97 -5.63
N GLU A 53 -20.43 12.43 -4.67
CA GLU A 53 -19.00 12.68 -4.87
C GLU A 53 -18.24 11.42 -5.30
N LEU A 54 -18.46 10.28 -4.64
CA LEU A 54 -17.82 9.01 -5.03
C LEU A 54 -18.29 8.56 -6.41
N ASN A 55 -19.56 8.75 -6.74
CA ASN A 55 -20.10 8.41 -8.07
C ASN A 55 -19.55 9.30 -9.19
N LEU A 56 -19.15 10.53 -8.90
CA LEU A 56 -18.51 11.40 -9.88
C LEU A 56 -17.07 10.99 -10.20
N LEU A 57 -16.39 10.22 -9.36
CA LEU A 57 -14.99 9.82 -9.58
C LEU A 57 -14.76 9.12 -10.91
N ASP A 58 -15.72 8.31 -11.37
CA ASP A 58 -15.62 7.55 -12.62
C ASP A 58 -15.47 8.46 -13.86
N ALA A 59 -15.95 9.71 -13.77
CA ALA A 59 -15.81 10.68 -14.85
C ALA A 59 -14.42 11.34 -14.91
N PHE A 60 -13.65 11.28 -13.81
CA PHE A 60 -12.37 12.00 -13.71
C PHE A 60 -11.16 11.08 -13.59
N ILE A 61 -11.36 9.81 -13.23
CA ILE A 61 -10.27 8.88 -12.96
C ILE A 61 -10.32 7.72 -13.94
N LYS A 62 -9.16 7.39 -14.50
CA LYS A 62 -9.00 6.23 -15.38
C LYS A 62 -9.25 4.94 -14.60
N LYS A 63 -10.18 4.09 -15.07
CA LYS A 63 -10.29 2.68 -14.68
C LYS A 63 -9.41 1.79 -15.55
N TYR A 64 -9.03 0.64 -15.02
CA TYR A 64 -8.20 -0.35 -15.71
C TYR A 64 -9.03 -1.59 -16.06
N PRO A 65 -8.61 -2.40 -17.04
CA PRO A 65 -9.31 -3.62 -17.43
C PRO A 65 -9.51 -4.59 -16.25
N VAL A 66 -8.51 -4.70 -15.36
CA VAL A 66 -8.63 -5.48 -14.14
C VAL A 66 -8.38 -4.58 -12.93
N MET A 67 -9.39 -4.51 -12.06
CA MET A 67 -9.28 -3.84 -10.76
C MET A 67 -8.93 -4.89 -9.68
N ASN A 68 -8.20 -4.48 -8.65
CA ASN A 68 -7.80 -5.35 -7.53
C ASN A 68 -7.13 -6.66 -7.99
N TYR A 69 -6.15 -6.55 -8.90
CA TYR A 69 -5.46 -7.70 -9.48
C TYR A 69 -4.59 -8.40 -8.44
N GLU A 70 -5.07 -9.50 -7.89
CA GLU A 70 -4.31 -10.31 -6.94
C GLU A 70 -3.09 -10.96 -7.59
N ILE A 71 -1.96 -10.90 -6.89
CA ILE A 71 -0.71 -11.51 -7.33
C ILE A 71 0.01 -12.15 -6.14
N GLU A 72 0.52 -13.34 -6.39
CA GLU A 72 1.41 -14.07 -5.48
C GLU A 72 2.65 -14.51 -6.23
N CYS A 73 3.80 -14.49 -5.56
CA CYS A 73 5.05 -14.98 -6.12
C CYS A 73 5.99 -15.53 -5.04
N ASP A 74 6.88 -16.43 -5.43
CA ASP A 74 8.01 -16.83 -4.60
C ASP A 74 9.22 -15.93 -4.90
N PHE A 75 9.76 -15.31 -3.86
CA PHE A 75 11.00 -14.54 -3.92
C PHE A 75 12.06 -15.18 -3.02
N GLU A 76 12.86 -16.08 -3.59
CA GLU A 76 13.93 -16.79 -2.88
C GLU A 76 13.42 -17.51 -1.62
N GLY A 77 12.28 -18.21 -1.73
CA GLY A 77 11.62 -18.90 -0.61
C GLY A 77 10.74 -18.01 0.28
N ILE A 78 10.65 -16.72 -0.01
CA ILE A 78 9.72 -15.78 0.64
C ILE A 78 8.47 -15.68 -0.22
N LYS A 79 7.35 -16.22 0.27
CA LYS A 79 6.04 -16.07 -0.39
C LYS A 79 5.55 -14.64 -0.27
N LEU A 80 5.50 -13.91 -1.38
CA LEU A 80 4.98 -12.54 -1.43
C LEU A 80 3.52 -12.54 -1.89
N LYS A 81 2.69 -11.71 -1.27
CA LYS A 81 1.29 -11.48 -1.66
C LYS A 81 1.00 -9.98 -1.81
N GLY A 82 0.25 -9.63 -2.84
CA GLY A 82 -0.13 -8.25 -3.14
C GLY A 82 -1.38 -8.21 -4.02
N ALA A 83 -1.95 -7.02 -4.16
CA ALA A 83 -3.04 -6.76 -5.07
C ALA A 83 -2.79 -5.40 -5.72
N PHE A 84 -2.79 -5.35 -7.05
CA PHE A 84 -2.64 -4.08 -7.77
C PHE A 84 -4.00 -3.41 -7.84
N ASP A 85 -4.09 -2.13 -7.49
CA ASP A 85 -5.39 -1.46 -7.48
C ASP A 85 -6.04 -1.46 -8.88
N GLY A 86 -5.24 -1.25 -9.94
CA GLY A 86 -5.65 -1.41 -11.33
C GLY A 86 -4.50 -1.92 -12.22
N PHE A 87 -4.82 -2.80 -13.17
CA PHE A 87 -3.83 -3.38 -14.08
C PHE A 87 -4.40 -3.62 -15.48
N ASP A 88 -3.65 -3.21 -16.50
CA ASP A 88 -3.84 -3.57 -17.90
C ASP A 88 -2.72 -4.55 -18.27
N GLU A 89 -3.05 -5.85 -18.28
CA GLU A 89 -2.06 -6.91 -18.49
C GLU A 89 -1.48 -6.91 -19.91
N GLU A 90 -2.29 -6.56 -20.91
CA GLU A 90 -1.85 -6.49 -22.31
C GLU A 90 -0.80 -5.41 -22.50
N LYS A 91 -1.00 -4.24 -21.88
CA LYS A 91 -0.09 -3.09 -21.98
C LYS A 91 0.97 -3.08 -20.89
N LEU A 92 0.90 -3.98 -19.91
CA LEU A 92 1.70 -3.98 -18.69
C LEU A 92 1.67 -2.59 -18.01
N HIS A 93 0.47 -2.02 -17.90
CA HIS A 93 0.22 -0.71 -17.28
C HIS A 93 -0.42 -0.87 -15.91
N LEU A 94 0.31 -0.45 -14.88
CA LEU A 94 -0.16 -0.38 -13.49
C LEU A 94 -0.84 0.95 -13.19
N GLY A 95 -2.00 0.88 -12.55
CA GLY A 95 -2.70 2.00 -11.91
C GLY A 95 -2.67 1.84 -10.39
N GLU A 96 -2.19 2.86 -9.70
CA GLU A 96 -2.16 2.93 -8.23
C GLU A 96 -3.02 4.12 -7.79
N TYR A 97 -4.04 3.91 -6.97
CA TYR A 97 -4.88 5.01 -6.49
C TYR A 97 -4.46 5.41 -5.08
N LYS A 98 -4.24 6.71 -4.87
CA LYS A 98 -3.92 7.24 -3.54
C LYS A 98 -4.80 8.41 -3.18
N THR A 99 -5.58 8.22 -2.13
CA THR A 99 -6.18 9.35 -1.41
C THR A 99 -5.12 10.03 -0.55
N GLY A 100 -5.20 11.36 -0.39
CA GLY A 100 -4.29 12.06 0.50
C GLY A 100 -4.71 13.48 0.83
N ASP A 101 -4.37 13.92 2.03
CA ASP A 101 -4.70 15.26 2.52
C ASP A 101 -4.13 16.34 1.59
N ILE A 102 -4.99 17.24 1.12
CA ILE A 102 -4.64 18.34 0.21
C ILE A 102 -3.54 19.26 0.76
N ARG A 103 -3.34 19.30 2.09
CA ARG A 103 -2.29 20.08 2.75
C ARG A 103 -0.91 19.44 2.59
N PHE A 104 -0.85 18.14 2.32
CA PHE A 104 0.38 17.37 2.13
C PHE A 104 0.32 16.57 0.82
N PRO A 105 0.13 17.25 -0.33
CA PRO A 105 -0.25 16.60 -1.57
C PRO A 105 0.81 15.61 -2.05
N TRP A 106 0.38 14.66 -2.87
CA TRP A 106 1.31 13.87 -3.66
C TRP A 106 2.05 14.76 -4.64
N THR A 107 3.30 14.39 -4.89
CA THR A 107 4.18 15.06 -5.86
C THR A 107 4.83 13.99 -6.71
N GLN A 108 5.33 14.38 -7.88
CA GLN A 108 6.08 13.47 -8.75
C GLN A 108 7.21 12.76 -7.99
N LYS A 109 7.99 13.51 -7.20
CA LYS A 109 9.04 12.96 -6.34
C LYS A 109 8.52 11.88 -5.38
N LYS A 110 7.35 12.08 -4.75
CA LYS A 110 6.76 11.06 -3.87
C LYS A 110 6.34 9.82 -4.66
N ALA A 111 5.74 9.99 -5.84
CA ALA A 111 5.34 8.88 -6.71
C ALA A 111 6.55 8.07 -7.19
N ASP A 112 7.64 8.74 -7.57
CA ASP A 112 8.89 8.12 -8.01
C ASP A 112 9.58 7.30 -6.93
N HIS A 113 9.40 7.68 -5.66
CA HIS A 113 9.97 6.97 -4.52
C HIS A 113 8.94 6.07 -3.81
N HIS A 114 7.74 5.91 -4.37
CA HIS A 114 6.71 5.09 -3.75
C HIS A 114 7.08 3.61 -3.83
N ILE A 115 7.42 3.03 -2.68
CA ILE A 115 7.97 1.67 -2.58
C ILE A 115 6.92 0.61 -2.96
N GLN A 116 5.63 0.86 -2.74
CA GLN A 116 4.56 -0.07 -3.14
C GLN A 116 4.57 -0.35 -4.63
N ILE A 117 4.80 0.69 -5.46
CA ILE A 117 4.92 0.52 -6.90
C ILE A 117 6.16 -0.34 -7.22
N THR A 118 7.30 -0.09 -6.57
CA THR A 118 8.50 -0.94 -6.74
C THR A 118 8.24 -2.40 -6.32
N TRP A 119 7.44 -2.61 -5.28
CA TRP A 119 7.01 -3.94 -4.84
C TRP A 119 6.23 -4.66 -5.93
N TYR A 120 5.30 -3.97 -6.58
CA TYR A 120 4.50 -4.54 -7.67
C TYR A 120 5.34 -4.88 -8.91
N TYR A 121 6.33 -4.04 -9.24
CA TYR A 121 7.34 -4.36 -10.25
C TYR A 121 8.10 -5.66 -9.92
N LEU A 122 8.55 -5.81 -8.66
CA LEU A 122 9.23 -7.02 -8.21
C LEU A 122 8.31 -8.24 -8.36
N MET A 123 7.07 -8.16 -7.87
CA MET A 123 6.14 -9.30 -7.90
C MET A 123 5.84 -9.78 -9.32
N LEU A 124 5.53 -8.84 -10.23
CA LEU A 124 5.26 -9.18 -11.63
C LEU A 124 6.51 -9.80 -12.31
N TYR A 125 7.69 -9.25 -12.02
CA TYR A 125 8.93 -9.81 -12.52
C TYR A 125 9.20 -11.21 -11.97
N MET A 126 8.97 -11.44 -10.69
CA MET A 126 9.20 -12.75 -10.09
C MET A 126 8.26 -13.82 -10.63
N ARG A 127 6.96 -13.49 -10.75
CA ARG A 127 5.92 -14.41 -11.24
C ARG A 127 6.04 -14.69 -12.74
N ASP A 128 6.14 -13.64 -13.57
CA ASP A 128 5.95 -13.76 -15.02
C ASP A 128 7.21 -13.45 -15.84
N LYS A 129 8.29 -12.99 -15.19
CA LYS A 129 9.48 -12.43 -15.87
C LYS A 129 9.15 -11.22 -16.76
N LYS A 130 8.02 -10.55 -16.49
CA LYS A 130 7.59 -9.32 -17.17
C LYS A 130 7.93 -8.09 -16.33
N ILE A 131 8.21 -6.97 -17.01
CA ILE A 131 8.41 -5.67 -16.37
C ILE A 131 7.26 -4.75 -16.75
N ILE A 132 6.68 -4.08 -15.75
CA ILE A 132 5.66 -3.06 -15.93
C ILE A 132 6.24 -1.94 -16.80
N GLN A 133 5.64 -1.72 -17.97
CA GLN A 133 6.13 -0.74 -18.96
C GLN A 133 5.76 0.70 -18.57
N ARG A 134 4.64 0.85 -17.87
CA ARG A 134 4.11 2.12 -17.38
C ARG A 134 3.44 1.94 -16.03
N ALA A 135 3.71 2.82 -15.09
CA ALA A 135 2.94 2.93 -13.85
C ALA A 135 2.40 4.35 -13.71
N THR A 136 1.16 4.48 -13.27
CA THR A 136 0.53 5.77 -13.00
C THR A 136 -0.02 5.75 -11.58
N LEU A 137 0.37 6.74 -10.78
CA LEU A 137 -0.26 7.01 -9.50
C LEU A 137 -1.33 8.08 -9.70
N HIS A 138 -2.59 7.70 -9.47
CA HIS A 138 -3.76 8.57 -9.51
C HIS A 138 -3.96 9.17 -8.11
N TYR A 139 -3.62 10.45 -7.95
CA TYR A 139 -3.79 11.15 -6.68
C TYR A 139 -5.20 11.76 -6.57
N ILE A 140 -5.90 11.33 -5.51
CA ILE A 140 -7.23 11.77 -5.13
C ILE A 140 -7.10 12.68 -3.90
N PRO A 141 -7.06 14.01 -4.08
CA PRO A 141 -6.88 14.96 -2.98
C PRO A 141 -8.14 15.03 -2.13
N VAL A 142 -7.94 14.95 -0.82
CA VAL A 142 -9.01 14.98 0.17
C VAL A 142 -8.85 16.20 1.07
N LYS A 143 -9.91 16.99 1.20
CA LYS A 143 -10.01 18.05 2.21
C LYS A 143 -10.71 17.48 3.44
N ARG A 144 -10.05 17.62 4.59
CA ARG A 144 -10.58 17.18 5.88
C ARG A 144 -11.22 18.36 6.61
N VAL A 145 -12.53 18.31 6.78
CA VAL A 145 -13.29 19.32 7.51
C VAL A 145 -13.37 18.90 8.96
N LYS A 146 -12.92 19.78 9.87
CA LYS A 146 -12.90 19.54 11.31
C LYS A 146 -13.78 20.54 12.05
N SER A 147 -14.33 20.13 13.19
CA SER A 147 -14.99 21.02 14.14
C SER A 147 -13.97 22.01 14.75
N PRO A 148 -14.43 23.08 15.43
CA PRO A 148 -13.55 23.94 16.23
C PRO A 148 -12.76 23.16 17.30
N SER A 149 -13.32 22.06 17.83
CA SER A 149 -12.65 21.16 18.77
C SER A 149 -11.66 20.17 18.12
N GLY A 150 -11.47 20.24 16.78
CA GLY A 150 -10.51 19.43 16.05
C GLY A 150 -11.01 18.04 15.64
N VAL A 151 -12.27 17.71 15.91
CA VAL A 151 -12.91 16.44 15.53
C VAL A 151 -13.14 16.42 14.02
N LEU A 152 -12.77 15.33 13.35
CA LEU A 152 -13.05 15.15 11.92
C LEU A 152 -14.56 15.03 11.70
N LEU A 153 -15.14 15.94 10.92
CA LEU A 153 -16.56 15.96 10.58
C LEU A 153 -16.83 15.27 9.25
N LYS A 154 -16.04 15.60 8.22
CA LYS A 154 -16.16 15.01 6.89
C LYS A 154 -14.87 15.08 6.09
N GLU A 155 -14.81 14.25 5.06
CA GLU A 155 -13.76 14.21 4.06
C GLU A 155 -14.41 14.46 2.69
N GLU A 156 -13.86 15.40 1.93
CA GLU A 156 -14.40 15.84 0.63
C GLU A 156 -13.32 15.69 -0.45
N ILE A 157 -13.70 15.21 -1.64
CA ILE A 157 -12.79 15.12 -2.78
C ILE A 157 -12.65 16.50 -3.42
N VAL A 158 -11.42 16.88 -3.75
CA VAL A 158 -11.10 18.16 -4.39
C VAL A 158 -10.78 17.94 -5.87
N PHE A 159 -11.84 17.79 -6.68
CA PHE A 159 -11.76 17.33 -8.07
C PHE A 159 -10.80 18.16 -8.95
N GLU A 160 -10.73 19.48 -8.77
CA GLU A 160 -9.87 20.35 -9.56
C GLU A 160 -8.35 20.10 -9.33
N LYS A 161 -8.02 19.36 -8.28
CA LYS A 161 -6.66 18.99 -7.91
C LYS A 161 -6.34 17.51 -8.13
N LEU A 162 -7.21 16.75 -8.80
CA LEU A 162 -6.87 15.41 -9.27
C LEU A 162 -5.62 15.49 -10.15
N ARG A 163 -4.65 14.60 -9.91
CA ARG A 163 -3.38 14.58 -10.63
C ARG A 163 -2.91 13.15 -10.84
N ASP A 164 -2.39 12.92 -12.03
CA ASP A 164 -1.73 11.68 -12.38
C ASP A 164 -0.22 11.90 -12.38
N PHE A 165 0.50 10.97 -11.76
CA PHE A 165 1.96 10.94 -11.75
C PHE A 165 2.41 9.67 -12.45
N GLU A 166 2.92 9.81 -13.67
CA GLU A 166 3.59 8.71 -14.34
C GLU A 166 4.92 8.43 -13.68
N THR A 167 5.22 7.16 -13.44
CA THR A 167 6.47 6.75 -12.80
C THR A 167 6.97 5.44 -13.38
N LYS A 168 8.26 5.18 -13.19
CA LYS A 168 8.95 3.99 -13.70
C LYS A 168 9.90 3.45 -12.64
N ARG A 169 10.24 2.17 -12.75
CA ARG A 169 11.28 1.51 -11.96
C ARG A 169 12.26 0.83 -12.90
N ASN A 170 13.54 0.88 -12.54
CA ASN A 170 14.56 0.10 -13.22
C ASN A 170 14.89 -1.18 -12.41
N LEU A 171 15.67 -2.08 -13.01
CA LEU A 171 16.08 -3.33 -12.35
C LEU A 171 16.91 -3.07 -11.07
N GLY A 172 17.64 -1.97 -11.00
CA GLY A 172 18.38 -1.56 -9.80
C GLY A 172 17.46 -1.22 -8.63
N ASP A 173 16.34 -0.56 -8.88
CA ASP A 173 15.33 -0.26 -7.84
C ASP A 173 14.70 -1.55 -7.30
N ILE A 174 14.38 -2.47 -8.21
CA ILE A 174 13.83 -3.79 -7.90
C ILE A 174 14.83 -4.61 -7.07
N ALA A 175 16.10 -4.64 -7.49
CA ALA A 175 17.16 -5.36 -6.77
C ALA A 175 17.40 -4.79 -5.37
N LYS A 176 17.44 -3.46 -5.22
CA LYS A 176 17.57 -2.80 -3.91
C LYS A 176 16.41 -3.15 -2.98
N LEU A 177 15.18 -3.16 -3.51
CA LEU A 177 14.01 -3.58 -2.73
C LEU A 177 14.12 -5.05 -2.32
N GLY A 178 14.55 -5.94 -3.23
CA GLY A 178 14.75 -7.36 -2.92
C GLY A 178 15.73 -7.60 -1.77
N VAL A 179 16.84 -6.85 -1.72
CA VAL A 179 17.78 -6.90 -0.59
C VAL A 179 17.11 -6.45 0.72
N ASP A 180 16.32 -5.37 0.69
CA ASP A 180 15.62 -4.88 1.89
C ASP A 180 14.53 -5.84 2.36
N ILE A 181 13.79 -6.47 1.43
CA ILE A 181 12.78 -7.50 1.74
C ILE A 181 13.41 -8.65 2.52
N LYS A 182 14.55 -9.18 2.05
CA LYS A 182 15.25 -10.27 2.74
C LYS A 182 15.66 -9.89 4.16
N ARG A 183 16.21 -8.68 4.32
CA ARG A 183 16.60 -8.15 5.63
C ARG A 183 15.40 -8.03 6.57
N VAL A 184 14.31 -7.42 6.11
CA VAL A 184 13.10 -7.22 6.91
C VAL A 184 12.45 -8.55 7.26
N TRP A 185 12.38 -9.48 6.31
CA TRP A 185 11.83 -10.82 6.54
C TRP A 185 12.61 -11.58 7.61
N LYS A 186 13.95 -11.54 7.55
CA LYS A 186 14.81 -12.12 8.57
C LYS A 186 14.50 -11.55 9.96
N GLN A 187 14.41 -10.23 10.08
CA GLN A 187 14.10 -9.56 11.36
C GLN A 187 12.72 -9.92 11.90
N ILE A 188 11.72 -10.09 11.02
CA ILE A 188 10.37 -10.54 11.40
C ILE A 188 10.41 -11.97 11.94
N ASN A 189 11.17 -12.87 11.30
CA ASN A 189 11.32 -14.24 11.76
C ASN A 189 12.05 -14.31 13.11
N GLU A 190 13.15 -13.58 13.27
CA GLU A 190 13.86 -13.47 14.55
C GLU A 190 12.95 -12.96 15.67
N MET A 191 12.13 -11.93 15.40
CA MET A 191 11.11 -11.44 16.34
C MET A 191 10.07 -12.52 16.67
N SER A 192 9.63 -13.27 15.66
CA SER A 192 8.64 -14.35 15.83
C SER A 192 9.18 -15.48 16.69
N ASP A 193 10.38 -15.95 16.40
CA ASP A 193 11.02 -17.05 17.12
C ASP A 193 11.29 -16.65 18.57
N PHE A 194 11.79 -15.43 18.79
CA PHE A 194 12.00 -14.91 20.14
C PHE A 194 10.69 -14.84 20.94
N TYR A 195 9.60 -14.37 20.33
CA TYR A 195 8.29 -14.32 20.97
C TYR A 195 7.76 -15.72 21.31
N LEU A 196 7.88 -16.68 20.39
CA LEU A 196 7.41 -18.05 20.61
C LEU A 196 8.17 -18.74 21.75
N ILE A 197 9.45 -18.42 21.93
CA ILE A 197 10.29 -18.98 23.01
C ILE A 197 10.01 -18.29 24.35
N ASN A 198 9.90 -16.96 24.36
CA ASN A 198 9.96 -16.17 25.61
C ASN A 198 8.61 -15.63 26.06
N GLY A 199 7.59 -15.63 25.20
CA GLY A 199 6.29 -15.00 25.45
C GLY A 199 6.32 -13.46 25.42
N TYR A 200 7.44 -12.85 25.02
CA TYR A 200 7.60 -11.40 24.87
C TYR A 200 8.60 -11.08 23.75
N VAL A 201 8.67 -9.83 23.30
CA VAL A 201 9.70 -9.30 22.38
C VAL A 201 10.41 -8.10 22.98
N ILE A 202 11.67 -7.87 22.60
CA ILE A 202 12.41 -6.65 22.94
C ILE A 202 12.51 -5.77 21.69
N ILE A 203 11.94 -4.57 21.75
CA ILE A 203 12.00 -3.60 20.66
C ILE A 203 12.51 -2.28 21.23
N ASN A 204 13.64 -1.80 20.71
CA ASN A 204 14.32 -0.58 21.19
C ASN A 204 14.57 -0.61 22.72
N GLY A 205 15.05 -1.75 23.23
CA GLY A 205 15.37 -1.94 24.65
C GLY A 205 14.16 -2.09 25.58
N LYS A 206 12.93 -2.11 25.05
CA LYS A 206 11.70 -2.28 25.83
C LYS A 206 11.08 -3.64 25.59
N ARG A 207 10.62 -4.28 26.66
CA ARG A 207 9.87 -5.54 26.64
C ARG A 207 8.41 -5.27 26.26
N TYR A 208 7.88 -6.08 25.34
CA TYR A 208 6.47 -6.11 24.95
C TYR A 208 5.98 -7.54 25.09
N GLU A 209 4.93 -7.73 25.88
CA GLU A 209 4.34 -9.04 26.12
C GLU A 209 3.25 -9.35 25.12
#